data_AF-A0A2E0FLW8-F1
#
_entry.id   AF-A0A2E0FLW8-F1
#
_cell.length_a   1.000
_cell.length_b   1.000
_cell.length_c   1.000
_cell.angle_alpha   90.00
_cell.angle_beta   90.00
_cell.angle_gamma   90.00
#
_symmetry.space_group_name_H-M   'P 1'
#
loop_
_entity.id
_entity.type
_entity.pdbx_description
1 polymer ?
#
loop_
_entity_poly.entity_id
_entity_poly.type
_entity_poly.pdbx_seq_one_letter_code
_entity_poly.pdbx_strand_id
1 'polypeptide(L)'
;MINSSMKPAHSWVLILMLVNLLVASCTKDKSDEIVIPPLNFCDTTVMSYANDINPIFQTNCAISGCHDATTSAAGNNWEDYTEVSSKINSIICAINHSPGCIPMPRPIGSPKLPDSTIQMIECWAEQGAQNN
;
A
#
# COMPACT_ATOMS: atom_id res chain seq x y z
N MET A 1 71.06 -2.73 -54.49
CA MET A 1 69.78 -3.45 -54.63
C MET A 1 69.08 -3.42 -53.27
N ILE A 2 67.89 -2.80 -53.24
CA ILE A 2 66.74 -2.85 -52.28
C ILE A 2 67.03 -3.14 -50.79
N ASN A 3 66.91 -2.16 -49.88
CA ASN A 3 65.75 -1.42 -49.33
C ASN A 3 65.05 -2.13 -48.16
N SER A 4 64.98 -1.39 -47.05
CA SER A 4 64.42 -1.70 -45.72
C SER A 4 62.90 -1.81 -45.73
N SER A 5 62.34 -2.60 -44.81
CA SER A 5 61.04 -2.28 -44.20
C SER A 5 60.83 -3.06 -42.90
N MET A 6 60.86 -2.33 -41.78
CA MET A 6 60.50 -2.80 -40.44
C MET A 6 58.97 -2.74 -40.30
N LYS A 7 58.34 -3.85 -39.89
CA LYS A 7 56.88 -3.92 -39.69
C LYS A 7 56.50 -3.45 -38.27
N PRO A 8 55.50 -2.57 -38.09
CA PRO A 8 55.11 -2.05 -36.77
C PRO A 8 54.17 -3.02 -36.05
N ALA A 9 54.67 -3.72 -35.01
CA ALA A 9 53.89 -4.67 -34.20
C ALA A 9 53.29 -4.08 -32.90
N HIS A 10 53.33 -2.77 -32.70
CA HIS A 10 52.99 -2.15 -31.41
C HIS A 10 51.83 -1.14 -31.45
N SER A 11 51.20 -0.94 -32.61
CA SER A 11 50.17 0.09 -32.77
C SER A 11 48.79 -0.33 -32.22
N TRP A 12 48.49 -1.64 -32.17
CA TRP A 12 47.16 -2.11 -31.77
C TRP A 12 46.99 -2.28 -30.26
N VAL A 13 48.09 -2.45 -29.52
CA VAL A 13 48.05 -2.63 -28.05
C VAL A 13 47.74 -1.31 -27.33
N LEU A 14 48.25 -0.18 -27.84
CA LEU A 14 47.97 1.15 -27.28
C LEU A 14 46.53 1.61 -27.54
N ILE A 15 45.93 1.19 -28.66
CA ILE A 15 44.53 1.50 -29.01
C ILE A 15 43.55 0.68 -28.15
N LEU A 16 43.87 -0.58 -27.84
CA LEU A 16 43.07 -1.44 -26.95
C LEU A 16 43.12 -0.99 -25.47
N MET A 17 44.18 -0.33 -25.04
CA MET A 17 44.32 0.17 -23.67
C MET A 17 43.59 1.53 -23.46
N LEU A 18 43.48 2.37 -24.49
CA LEU A 18 42.75 3.65 -24.42
C LEU A 18 41.23 3.48 -24.39
N VAL A 19 40.69 2.43 -25.02
CA VAL A 19 39.23 2.18 -25.08
C VAL A 19 38.67 1.71 -23.72
N ASN A 20 39.50 1.08 -22.88
CA ASN A 20 39.08 0.61 -21.55
C ASN A 20 38.94 1.72 -20.50
N LEU A 21 39.39 2.95 -20.79
CA LEU A 21 39.33 4.08 -19.86
C LEU A 21 38.10 4.98 -20.03
N LEU A 22 37.09 4.56 -20.81
CA LEU A 22 35.87 5.34 -21.09
C LEU A 22 34.62 4.84 -20.36
N VAL A 23 34.70 3.75 -19.58
CA VAL A 23 33.52 3.17 -18.90
C VAL A 23 33.32 3.64 -17.44
N ALA A 24 34.05 4.67 -16.99
CA ALA A 24 34.04 5.11 -15.60
C ALA A 24 33.37 6.48 -15.36
N SER A 25 32.33 6.85 -16.12
CA SER A 25 31.57 8.07 -15.80
C SER A 25 30.11 8.03 -16.23
N CYS A 26 29.34 7.14 -15.59
CA CYS A 26 27.94 7.42 -15.30
C CYS A 26 27.83 7.56 -13.78
N THR A 27 28.12 8.74 -13.23
CA THR A 27 27.60 9.05 -11.90
C THR A 27 26.11 9.20 -12.07
N LYS A 28 25.36 8.30 -11.42
CA LYS A 28 23.92 8.45 -11.28
C LYS A 28 23.72 9.63 -10.35
N ASP A 29 23.66 10.82 -10.93
CA ASP A 29 23.36 12.04 -10.21
C ASP A 29 21.97 11.85 -9.59
N LYS A 30 21.95 11.67 -8.27
CA LYS A 30 20.71 11.78 -7.52
C LYS A 30 20.48 13.29 -7.41
N SER A 31 19.68 13.83 -8.31
CA SER A 31 19.03 15.10 -8.05
C SER A 31 18.27 14.94 -6.73
N ASP A 32 18.54 15.82 -5.76
CA ASP A 32 17.70 15.93 -4.57
C ASP A 32 16.29 16.28 -5.04
N GLU A 33 15.46 15.25 -5.17
CA GLU A 33 14.03 15.40 -5.35
C GLU A 33 13.52 16.09 -4.10
N ILE A 34 12.83 17.22 -4.29
CA ILE A 34 11.99 17.79 -3.25
C ILE A 34 11.01 16.66 -2.89
N VAL A 35 11.25 16.00 -1.75
CA VAL A 35 10.37 14.97 -1.22
C VAL A 35 9.10 15.69 -0.77
N ILE A 36 8.20 15.97 -1.70
CA ILE A 36 6.80 16.10 -1.33
C ILE A 36 6.43 14.68 -0.87
N PRO A 37 6.15 14.47 0.43
CA PRO A 37 5.70 13.16 0.88
C PRO A 37 4.55 12.74 -0.03
N PRO A 38 4.52 11.47 -0.49
CA PRO A 38 3.45 11.03 -1.37
C PRO A 38 2.13 11.38 -0.70
N LEU A 39 1.33 12.18 -1.39
CA LEU A 39 0.07 12.68 -0.87
C LEU A 39 -0.79 11.47 -0.51
N ASN A 40 -0.99 11.21 0.78
CA ASN A 40 -1.78 10.07 1.24
C ASN A 40 -3.23 10.33 0.82
N PHE A 41 -3.90 9.31 0.28
CA PHE A 41 -5.33 9.38 -0.05
C PHE A 41 -6.15 9.86 1.16
N CYS A 42 -5.78 9.41 2.37
CA CYS A 42 -6.43 9.80 3.62
C CYS A 42 -6.18 11.27 4.01
N ASP A 43 -5.11 11.90 3.54
CA ASP A 43 -4.81 13.32 3.81
C ASP A 43 -5.61 14.27 2.91
N THR A 44 -6.13 13.76 1.79
CA THR A 44 -6.82 14.58 0.77
C THR A 44 -8.34 14.49 0.84
N THR A 45 -8.87 13.49 1.54
CA THR A 45 -10.30 13.19 1.55
C THR A 45 -10.75 12.98 2.98
N VAL A 46 -11.61 13.85 3.49
CA VAL A 46 -12.24 13.68 4.81
C VAL A 46 -13.38 12.65 4.69
N MET A 47 -13.34 11.60 5.49
CA MET A 47 -14.37 10.57 5.56
C MET A 47 -15.49 10.99 6.51
N SER A 48 -16.73 10.91 6.06
CA SER A 48 -17.93 11.04 6.89
C SER A 48 -18.37 9.69 7.41
N TYR A 49 -18.58 9.55 8.73
CA TYR A 49 -19.16 8.33 9.26
C TYR A 49 -20.56 8.10 8.69
N ALA A 50 -21.41 9.12 8.69
CA ALA A 50 -22.80 8.96 8.27
C ALA A 50 -22.94 8.60 6.79
N ASN A 51 -22.12 9.21 5.92
CA ASN A 51 -22.28 9.10 4.47
C ASN A 51 -21.34 8.09 3.80
N ASP A 52 -20.12 7.90 4.33
CA ASP A 52 -19.12 7.07 3.68
C ASP A 52 -18.93 5.72 4.39
N ILE A 53 -18.87 5.74 5.72
CA ILE A 53 -18.45 4.56 6.51
C ILE A 53 -19.64 3.72 6.96
N ASN A 54 -20.67 4.32 7.54
CA ASN A 54 -21.84 3.60 8.02
C ASN A 54 -22.50 2.76 6.91
N PRO A 55 -22.69 3.25 5.67
CA PRO A 55 -23.25 2.42 4.60
C PRO A 55 -22.42 1.16 4.29
N ILE A 56 -21.08 1.23 4.43
CA ILE A 56 -20.20 0.07 4.27
C ILE A 56 -20.49 -0.96 5.37
N PHE A 57 -20.58 -0.53 6.63
CA PHE A 57 -20.89 -1.41 7.77
C PHE A 57 -22.29 -2.01 7.67
N GLN A 58 -23.31 -1.22 7.32
CA GLN A 58 -24.69 -1.71 7.15
C GLN A 58 -24.80 -2.74 6.04
N THR A 59 -24.05 -2.56 4.94
CA THR A 59 -24.14 -3.45 3.78
C THR A 59 -23.35 -4.74 3.97
N ASN A 60 -22.18 -4.66 4.63
CA ASN A 60 -21.20 -5.75 4.60
C ASN A 60 -20.94 -6.41 5.95
N CYS A 61 -21.38 -5.80 7.05
CA CYS A 61 -20.99 -6.22 8.39
C CYS A 61 -22.22 -6.48 9.28
N ALA A 62 -23.15 -5.52 9.37
CA ALA A 62 -24.41 -5.61 10.10
C ALA A 62 -25.46 -6.45 9.34
N ILE A 63 -25.06 -7.65 8.94
CA ILE A 63 -25.90 -8.60 8.22
C ILE A 63 -26.67 -9.43 9.24
N SER A 64 -27.96 -9.66 8.99
CA SER A 64 -28.79 -10.49 9.88
C SER A 64 -28.20 -11.89 10.05
N GLY A 65 -28.09 -12.34 11.30
CA GLY A 65 -27.41 -13.59 11.66
C GLY A 65 -25.90 -13.44 11.89
N CYS A 66 -25.33 -12.27 11.68
CA CYS A 66 -23.93 -11.94 11.91
C CYS A 66 -23.83 -10.81 12.94
N HIS A 67 -23.42 -9.61 12.54
CA HIS A 67 -23.14 -8.50 13.46
C HIS A 67 -24.22 -7.40 13.45
N ASP A 68 -25.47 -7.79 13.21
CA ASP A 68 -26.63 -6.91 13.42
C ASP A 68 -26.92 -6.73 14.92
N ALA A 69 -27.78 -5.77 15.25
CA ALA A 69 -28.13 -5.47 16.64
C ALA A 69 -28.79 -6.65 17.36
N THR A 70 -29.47 -7.54 16.62
CA THR A 70 -30.19 -8.67 17.19
C THR A 70 -29.27 -9.86 17.47
N THR A 71 -28.43 -10.25 16.50
CA THR A 71 -27.59 -11.44 16.61
C THR A 71 -26.29 -11.13 17.35
N SER A 72 -25.70 -9.95 17.10
CA SER A 72 -24.47 -9.49 17.73
C SER A 72 -23.40 -10.59 17.79
N ALA A 73 -23.10 -11.24 16.67
CA ALA A 73 -22.20 -12.39 16.63
C ALA A 73 -20.84 -12.05 17.26
N ALA A 74 -20.36 -12.99 18.09
CA ALA A 74 -19.19 -12.79 18.94
C ALA A 74 -19.27 -11.55 19.88
N GLY A 75 -20.48 -11.13 20.22
CA GLY A 75 -20.73 -9.97 21.08
C GLY A 75 -20.45 -8.64 20.39
N ASN A 76 -20.60 -8.55 19.06
CA ASN A 76 -20.39 -7.30 18.34
C ASN A 76 -21.57 -6.87 17.48
N ASN A 77 -22.01 -5.63 17.66
CA ASN A 77 -23.03 -4.94 16.86
C ASN A 77 -22.38 -3.84 16.02
N TRP A 78 -22.43 -3.99 14.71
CA TRP A 78 -21.86 -3.02 13.77
C TRP A 78 -22.87 -1.99 13.25
N GLU A 79 -24.07 -1.93 13.82
CA GLU A 79 -25.02 -0.83 13.60
C GLU A 79 -24.74 0.38 14.50
N ASP A 80 -24.03 0.18 15.61
CA ASP A 80 -23.75 1.22 16.60
C ASP A 80 -22.39 1.88 16.36
N TYR A 81 -22.40 3.21 16.17
CA TYR A 81 -21.18 4.00 15.99
C TYR A 81 -20.19 3.84 17.13
N THR A 82 -20.66 3.80 18.38
CA THR A 82 -19.78 3.77 19.56
C THR A 82 -19.01 2.46 19.59
N GLU A 83 -19.67 1.36 19.23
CA GLU A 83 -19.02 0.07 19.12
C GLU A 83 -18.06 -0.01 17.94
N VAL A 84 -18.47 0.45 16.75
CA VAL A 84 -17.62 0.48 15.55
C VAL A 84 -16.35 1.29 15.78
N SER A 85 -16.48 2.53 16.27
CA SER A 85 -15.35 3.42 16.53
C SER A 85 -14.42 2.88 17.62
N SER A 86 -14.95 2.32 18.70
CA SER A 86 -14.12 1.76 19.78
C SER A 86 -13.36 0.48 19.39
N LYS A 87 -13.83 -0.25 18.38
CA LYS A 87 -13.23 -1.51 17.90
C LYS A 87 -12.57 -1.40 16.53
N ILE A 88 -12.40 -0.20 15.99
CA ILE A 88 -11.97 0.03 14.60
C ILE A 88 -10.65 -0.68 14.25
N ASN A 89 -9.67 -0.72 15.15
CA ASN A 89 -8.41 -1.43 14.91
C ASN A 89 -8.59 -2.94 14.78
N SER A 90 -9.47 -3.54 15.60
CA SER A 90 -9.80 -4.96 15.52
C SER A 90 -10.55 -5.28 14.23
N ILE A 91 -11.45 -4.38 13.81
CA ILE A 91 -12.18 -4.50 12.54
C ILE A 91 -11.21 -4.44 11.37
N ILE A 92 -10.32 -3.45 11.32
CA ILE A 92 -9.28 -3.32 10.27
C ILE A 92 -8.42 -4.59 10.21
N CYS A 93 -8.01 -5.13 11.36
CA CYS A 93 -7.25 -6.36 11.41
C CYS A 93 -8.02 -7.57 10.82
N ALA A 94 -9.32 -7.67 11.12
CA ALA A 94 -10.18 -8.74 10.64
C ALA A 94 -10.47 -8.64 9.13
N ILE A 95 -10.76 -7.44 8.59
CA ILE A 95 -11.06 -7.24 7.16
C ILE A 95 -9.81 -7.32 6.28
N ASN A 96 -8.63 -7.02 6.84
CA ASN A 96 -7.35 -7.22 6.15
C ASN A 96 -6.86 -8.66 6.16
N HIS A 97 -7.51 -9.55 6.93
CA HIS A 97 -7.05 -10.92 7.17
C HIS A 97 -5.62 -10.92 7.74
N SER A 98 -5.31 -9.94 8.59
CA SER A 98 -3.99 -9.76 9.15
C SER A 98 -3.61 -10.92 10.08
N PRO A 99 -2.32 -11.28 10.18
CA PRO A 99 -1.86 -12.33 11.09
C PRO A 99 -2.31 -12.09 12.53
N GLY A 100 -2.83 -13.14 13.18
CA GLY A 100 -3.31 -13.07 14.56
C GLY A 100 -4.76 -12.61 14.74
N CYS A 101 -5.47 -12.27 13.66
CA CYS A 101 -6.87 -11.87 13.69
C CYS A 101 -7.81 -12.93 13.10
N ILE A 102 -9.09 -12.87 13.48
CA ILE A 102 -10.12 -13.74 12.90
C ILE A 102 -10.57 -13.11 11.58
N PRO A 103 -10.30 -13.74 10.42
CA PRO A 103 -10.61 -13.14 9.13
C PRO A 103 -12.13 -13.05 8.93
N MET A 104 -12.56 -11.89 8.43
CA MET A 104 -13.94 -11.61 8.07
C MET A 104 -14.05 -11.24 6.58
N PRO A 105 -15.17 -11.55 5.92
CA PRO A 105 -16.35 -12.24 6.45
C PRO A 105 -16.14 -13.75 6.64
N ARG A 106 -17.01 -14.38 7.43
CA ARG A 106 -17.07 -15.85 7.57
C ARG A 106 -17.96 -16.46 6.47
N PRO A 107 -17.79 -17.74 6.12
CA PRO A 107 -16.78 -18.69 6.59
C PRO A 107 -15.33 -18.33 6.16
N ILE A 108 -14.33 -18.98 6.76
CA ILE A 108 -12.92 -18.75 6.39
C ILE A 108 -12.74 -19.07 4.90
N GLY A 109 -12.06 -18.19 4.17
CA GLY A 109 -11.88 -18.28 2.73
C GLY A 109 -12.85 -17.44 1.92
N SER A 110 -13.84 -16.80 2.55
CA SER A 110 -14.65 -15.77 1.89
C SER A 110 -13.77 -14.59 1.43
N PRO A 111 -14.11 -13.95 0.30
CA PRO A 111 -13.34 -12.84 -0.23
C PRO A 111 -13.37 -11.64 0.71
N LYS A 112 -12.28 -10.86 0.73
CA LYS A 112 -12.22 -9.56 1.39
C LYS A 112 -13.20 -8.58 0.74
N LEU A 113 -13.49 -7.50 1.45
CA LEU A 113 -13.97 -6.28 0.81
C LEU A 113 -12.96 -5.79 -0.25
N PRO A 114 -13.39 -5.05 -1.27
CA PRO A 114 -12.48 -4.39 -2.20
C PRO A 114 -11.45 -3.54 -1.43
N ASP A 115 -10.19 -3.53 -1.87
CA ASP A 115 -9.14 -2.81 -1.17
C ASP A 115 -9.43 -1.30 -1.08
N SER A 116 -10.12 -0.72 -2.07
CA SER A 116 -10.58 0.68 -2.00
C SER A 116 -11.58 0.93 -0.88
N THR A 117 -12.47 -0.03 -0.60
CA THR A 117 -13.43 0.04 0.51
C THR A 117 -12.73 -0.11 1.86
N ILE A 118 -11.74 -1.00 1.94
CA ILE A 118 -10.91 -1.14 3.15
C ILE A 118 -10.14 0.15 3.40
N GLN A 119 -9.54 0.74 2.37
CA GLN A 119 -8.81 2.00 2.47
C GLN A 119 -9.69 3.14 2.98
N MET A 120 -10.98 3.21 2.62
CA MET A 120 -11.90 4.20 3.19
C MET A 120 -12.06 4.03 4.72
N ILE A 121 -12.20 2.79 5.19
CA ILE A 121 -12.32 2.47 6.63
C ILE A 121 -11.00 2.82 7.35
N GLU A 122 -9.86 2.51 6.75
CA GLU A 122 -8.53 2.85 7.28
C GLU A 122 -8.32 4.37 7.37
N CYS A 123 -8.67 5.11 6.31
CA CYS A 123 -8.58 6.57 6.32
C CYS A 123 -9.47 7.19 7.40
N TRP A 124 -10.69 6.69 7.57
CA TRP A 124 -11.57 7.17 8.64
C TRP A 124 -10.99 6.88 10.02
N ALA A 125 -10.36 5.72 10.21
CA ALA A 125 -9.66 5.38 11.45
C ALA A 125 -8.47 6.31 11.71
N GLU A 126 -7.66 6.60 10.68
CA GLU A 126 -6.54 7.55 10.74
C GLU A 126 -7.00 8.97 11.08
N GLN A 127 -8.19 9.36 10.61
CA GLN A 127 -8.83 10.64 10.90
C GLN A 127 -9.49 10.70 12.29
N GLY A 128 -9.34 9.65 13.10
CA GLY A 128 -9.82 9.60 14.49
C GLY A 128 -11.23 9.05 14.64
N ALA A 129 -11.74 8.30 13.66
CA ALA A 129 -13.03 7.62 13.71
C ALA A 129 -14.21 8.55 14.08
N GLN A 130 -14.24 9.74 13.49
CA GLN A 130 -15.19 10.81 13.84
C GLN A 130 -16.65 10.43 13.53
N ASN A 131 -17.60 10.92 14.33
CA ASN A 131 -19.03 10.83 14.04
C ASN A 131 -19.51 12.11 13.35
N ASN A 132 -19.42 12.15 12.01
CA ASN A 132 -19.63 13.34 11.18
C ASN A 132 -20.47 13.06 9.92
#